data_AF-A0A965CM16-F1
#
_entry.id   AF-A0A965CM16-F1
#
_cell.length_a   1.000
_cell.length_b   1.000
_cell.length_c   1.000
_cell.angle_alpha   90.00
_cell.angle_beta   90.00
_cell.angle_gamma   90.00
#
_symmetry.space_group_name_H-M   'P 1'
#
loop_
_entity.id
_entity.type
_entity.pdbx_description
1 polymer ?
#
loop_
_entity_poly.entity_id
_entity_poly.type
_entity_poly.pdbx_seq_one_letter_code
_entity_poly.pdbx_strand_id
1 'polypeptide(L)' 'MKASELRELTVDELNSKHQELKEEFMRIRCNTVLSADSDVHQMRKTRKDIARINTILNEKNRTTAAEKS' A
#
# COMPACT_ATOMS: atom_id res chain seq x y z
N MET A 1 -7.39 2.64 -3.72
CA MET A 1 -7.76 1.25 -4.05
C MET A 1 -9.01 0.82 -3.27
N LYS A 2 -9.83 -0.09 -3.82
CA LYS A 2 -10.94 -0.71 -3.06
C LYS A 2 -10.39 -1.85 -2.22
N ALA A 3 -10.86 -1.96 -0.97
CA ALA A 3 -10.38 -2.98 -0.04
C ALA A 3 -10.74 -4.41 -0.48
N SER A 4 -11.80 -4.58 -1.28
CA SER A 4 -12.28 -5.86 -1.79
C SER A 4 -11.25 -6.52 -2.71
N GLU A 5 -10.78 -5.78 -3.72
CA GLU A 5 -9.77 -6.23 -4.69
C GLU A 5 -8.43 -6.56 -4.02
N LEU A 6 -8.09 -5.88 -2.92
CA LEU A 6 -6.86 -6.14 -2.18
C LEU A 6 -6.91 -7.44 -1.35
N ARG A 7 -8.10 -7.92 -0.97
CA ARG A 7 -8.23 -9.17 -0.20
C ARG A 7 -8.14 -10.42 -1.08
N GLU A 8 -8.61 -10.30 -2.33
CA GLU A 8 -8.58 -11.37 -3.33
C GLU A 8 -7.15 -11.70 -3.81
N LEU A 9 -6.24 -10.73 -3.76
CA LEU A 9 -4.83 -10.91 -4.16
C LEU A 9 -4.06 -11.79 -3.18
N THR A 10 -3.07 -12.51 -3.70
CA THR A 10 -2.14 -13.31 -2.91
C THR A 10 -1.20 -12.44 -2.08
N VAL A 11 -0.53 -13.03 -1.08
CA VAL A 11 0.44 -12.33 -0.23
C VAL A 11 1.59 -11.77 -1.07
N ASP A 12 2.05 -12.51 -2.09
CA ASP A 12 3.13 -12.09 -2.97
C ASP A 12 2.73 -10.93 -3.87
N GLU A 13 1.52 -10.96 -4.45
CA GLU A 13 0.99 -9.85 -5.25
C GLU A 13 0.78 -8.58 -4.40
N LEU A 14 0.36 -8.74 -3.15
CA LEU A 14 0.24 -7.63 -2.20
C LEU A 14 1.61 -7.00 -1.90
N ASN A 15 2.65 -7.82 -1.73
CA ASN A 15 4.01 -7.33 -1.52
C ASN A 15 4.55 -6.60 -2.76
N SER A 16 4.31 -7.13 -3.97
CA SER A 16 4.70 -6.47 -5.22
C SER A 16 4.01 -5.11 -5.37
N LYS A 17 2.69 -5.04 -5.18
CA LYS A 17 1.95 -3.77 -5.18
C LYS A 17 2.42 -2.79 -4.11
N HIS A 18 2.79 -3.30 -2.92
CA HIS A 18 3.34 -2.45 -1.87
C HIS A 18 4.67 -1.81 -2.28
N GLN A 19 5.54 -2.55 -2.98
CA GLN A 19 6.79 -1.97 -3.51
C GLN A 19 6.54 -0.92 -4.59
N GLU A 20 5.67 -1.20 -5.55
CA GLU A 20 5.30 -0.25 -6.61
C GLU A 20 4.75 1.06 -6.03
N LEU A 21 3.81 0.99 -5.08
CA LEU A 21 3.24 2.17 -4.43
C LEU A 21 4.28 2.96 -3.63
N LYS A 22 5.30 2.29 -3.08
CA LYS A 22 6.38 2.94 -2.34
C LYS A 22 7.33 3.70 -3.29
N GLU A 23 7.62 3.14 -4.45
CA GLU A 23 8.37 3.83 -5.51
C GLU A 23 7.60 5.03 -6.05
N GLU A 24 6.30 4.88 -6.30
CA GLU A 24 5.44 5.98 -6.72
C GLU A 24 5.39 7.09 -5.67
N PHE A 25 5.28 6.72 -4.39
CA PHE A 25 5.34 7.68 -3.28
C PHE A 25 6.68 8.42 -3.21
N MET A 26 7.80 7.72 -3.42
CA MET A 26 9.14 8.33 -3.48
C MET A 26 9.24 9.31 -4.65
N ARG A 27 8.73 8.95 -5.82
CA ARG A 27 8.70 9.81 -7.01
C ARG A 27 7.87 11.07 -6.76
N ILE A 28 6.67 10.94 -6.17
CA ILE A 28 5.83 12.10 -5.81
C ILE A 28 6.57 12.99 -4.80
N ARG A 29 7.21 12.41 -3.79
CA ARG A 29 7.98 13.17 -2.79
C ARG A 29 9.14 13.94 -3.42
N CYS A 30 9.89 13.33 -4.34
CA CYS A 30 10.97 14.02 -5.07
C CYS A 30 10.42 15.15 -5.94
N ASN A 31 9.31 14.92 -6.65
CA ASN A 31 8.65 15.96 -7.45
C ASN A 31 8.11 17.12 -6.59
N THR A 32 7.74 16.85 -5.34
CA THR A 32 7.26 17.88 -4.41
C THR A 32 8.36 18.86 -4.00
N VAL A 33 9.59 18.37 -3.89
CA VAL A 33 10.75 19.21 -3.58
C VAL A 33 11.18 20.03 -4.79
N LEU A 34 11.03 19.49 -6.00
CA LEU A 34 11.41 20.14 -7.26
C LEU A 34 10.36 21.14 -7.78
N SER A 35 9.07 20.89 -7.52
CA SER A 35 7.94 21.71 -7.99
C SER A 35 6.89 21.86 -6.88
N ALA A 36 6.62 23.10 -6.47
CA ALA A 36 5.67 23.42 -5.40
C ALA A 36 4.22 23.06 -5.71
N ASP A 37 3.87 22.85 -6.98
CA ASP A 37 2.53 22.42 -7.45
C ASP A 37 2.32 20.89 -7.39
N SER A 38 2.95 20.27 -6.41
CA SER A 38 2.87 18.83 -6.23
C SER A 38 1.52 18.44 -5.65
N ASP A 39 0.94 17.42 -6.26
CA ASP A 39 -0.41 16.96 -5.99
C ASP A 39 -0.49 16.26 -4.61
N VAL A 40 -0.55 17.05 -3.53
CA VAL A 40 -0.58 16.59 -2.12
C VAL A 40 -1.72 15.57 -1.90
N HIS A 41 -2.77 15.65 -2.71
CA HIS A 41 -3.88 14.70 -2.71
C HIS A 41 -3.43 13.29 -3.09
N GLN A 42 -2.62 13.14 -4.14
CA GLN A 42 -2.07 11.84 -4.55
C GLN A 42 -1.16 11.28 -3.47
N MET A 43 -0.30 12.11 -2.86
CA MET A 43 0.57 11.67 -1.77
C MET A 43 -0.22 11.10 -0.57
N ARG A 44 -1.35 11.74 -0.20
CA ARG A 44 -2.26 11.24 0.85
C ARG A 44 -2.97 9.96 0.43
N LYS A 45 -3.36 9.82 -0.85
CA LYS A 45 -4.01 8.63 -1.40
C LYS A 45 -3.06 7.43 -1.37
N THR A 46 -1.85 7.57 -1.91
CA THR A 46 -0.83 6.51 -1.94
C THR A 46 -0.47 6.05 -0.52
N ARG A 47 -0.32 6.98 0.44
CA ARG A 47 -0.09 6.63 1.85
C ARG A 47 -1.22 5.78 2.44
N LYS A 48 -2.48 6.13 2.16
CA LYS A 48 -3.64 5.35 2.61
C LYS A 48 -3.70 3.97 1.95
N ASP A 49 -3.34 3.87 0.68
CA ASP A 49 -3.34 2.59 -0.04
C ASP A 49 -2.22 1.66 0.50
N ILE A 50 -1.03 2.19 0.81
CA ILE A 50 0.05 1.45 1.51
C ILE A 50 -0.44 0.93 2.87
N ALA A 51 -1.09 1.77 3.66
CA ALA A 51 -1.61 1.37 4.97
C ALA A 51 -2.64 0.24 4.87
N ARG A 52 -3.53 0.28 3.87
CA ARG A 52 -4.52 -0.78 3.63
C ARG A 52 -3.88 -2.12 3.29
N ILE A 53 -2.84 -2.12 2.46
CA ILE A 53 -2.11 -3.35 2.11
C ILE A 53 -1.47 -3.96 3.36
N ASN A 54 -0.82 -3.15 4.18
CA ASN A 54 -0.20 -3.62 5.43
C ASN A 54 -1.23 -4.18 6.41
N THR A 55 -2.43 -3.58 6.51
CA THR A 55 -3.51 -4.14 7.31
C THR A 55 -3.95 -5.51 6.81
N ILE A 56 -4.14 -5.68 5.50
CA ILE A 56 -4.58 -6.95 4.91
C ILE A 56 -3.50 -8.03 5.06
N LEU A 57 -2.22 -7.69 4.89
CA LEU A 57 -1.11 -8.60 5.17
C LEU A 57 -1.13 -9.08 6.63
N ASN A 58 -1.39 -8.17 7.57
CA ASN A 58 -1.50 -8.51 8.98
C ASN A 58 -2.75 -9.37 9.28
N GLU A 59 -3.89 -9.09 8.64
CA GLU A 59 -5.09 -9.92 8.73
C GLU A 59 -4.81 -11.36 8.25
N LYS A 60 -4.14 -11.52 7.10
CA LYS A 60 -3.75 -12.85 6.57
C LYS A 60 -2.77 -13.58 7.49
N ASN A 61 -1.80 -12.86 8.07
CA ASN A 61 -0.87 -13.44 9.05
C ASN A 61 -1.57 -13.86 10.35
N ARG A 62 -2.58 -13.11 10.80
CA ARG A 62 -3.37 -13.48 11.99
C ARG A 62 -4.24 -14.72 11.77
N THR A 63 -4.87 -14.85 10.59
CA THR A 63 -5.65 -16.04 10.25
C THR A 63 -4.78 -17.29 10.24
N THR A 64 -3.60 -17.22 9.61
CA THR A 64 -2.66 -18.36 9.56
C THR A 64 -2.04 -18.71 10.92
N ALA A 65 -1.94 -17.74 11.84
CA ALA A 65 -1.51 -17.99 13.22
C ALA A 65 -2.61 -18.63 14.09
N ALA A 66 -3.88 -18.27 13.86
CA ALA A 66 -5.03 -18.84 14.56
C ALA A 66 -5.32 -20.29 14.17
N GLU A 67 -4.97 -20.72 12.95
CA GLU A 67 -5.12 -22.11 12.49
C GLU A 67 -4.02 -23.06 13.02
N LYS A 68 -2.96 -22.53 13.63
CA LYS A 68 -1.80 -23.30 14.13
C LYS A 68 -1.82 -23.51 15.65
N SER A 69 -2.88 -23.11 16.35
CA SER A 69 -3.09 -23.29 17.80
C SER A 69 -4.27 -24.21 18.05
#